data_AF-A0A2S6NFK9-F1
#
_entry.id   AF-A0A2S6NFK9-F1
#
_cell.length_a   1.000
_cell.length_b   1.000
_cell.length_c   1.000
_cell.angle_alpha   90.00
_cell.angle_beta   90.00
_cell.angle_gamma   90.00
#
_symmetry.space_group_name_H-M   'P 1'
#
loop_
_entity.id
_entity.type
_entity.pdbx_description
1 polymer ?
#
loop_
_entity_poly.entity_id
_entity_poly.type
_entity_poly.pdbx_seq_one_letter_code
_entity_poly.pdbx_strand_id
1 'polypeptide(L)'
;MIDPIHTATINGCPVRFFASAIPQDLPWVAWPDVLAAVGYGWIKRTSVTRKLRAAHAGEIVESPTAKGRAVIVPNFMAEAILWIETRHKHIAPGADADFVTATQRAHAAAIANHPLAATPAAGSA
;
A
#
# COMPACT_ATOMS: atom_id res chain seq x y z
N MET A 1 -9.34 -14.28 -4.43
CA MET A 1 -7.91 -13.96 -4.55
C MET A 1 -7.82 -12.56 -5.11
N ILE A 2 -6.95 -11.71 -4.56
CA ILE A 2 -6.77 -10.33 -5.05
C ILE A 2 -5.37 -10.13 -5.56
N ASP A 3 -5.26 -9.38 -6.66
CA ASP A 3 -4.01 -9.08 -7.33
C ASP A 3 -3.59 -7.64 -7.08
N PRO A 4 -2.28 -7.36 -6.99
CA PRO A 4 -1.79 -6.00 -6.86
C PRO A 4 -2.07 -5.22 -8.14
N ILE A 5 -2.57 -4.00 -8.00
CA ILE A 5 -2.74 -3.05 -9.11
C ILE A 5 -1.42 -2.39 -9.52
N HIS A 6 -0.45 -2.38 -8.61
CA HIS A 6 0.88 -1.85 -8.83
C HIS A 6 1.88 -2.50 -7.86
N THR A 7 3.14 -2.61 -8.26
CA THR A 7 4.24 -3.00 -7.38
C THR A 7 5.40 -2.06 -7.64
N ALA A 8 5.89 -1.41 -6.58
CA ALA A 8 7.06 -0.54 -6.63
C ALA A 8 8.21 -1.13 -5.83
N THR A 9 9.40 -0.57 -5.99
CA THR A 9 10.57 -0.91 -5.17
C THR A 9 10.83 0.25 -4.21
N ILE A 10 10.70 0.01 -2.91
CA ILE A 10 10.93 1.00 -1.84
C ILE A 10 12.08 0.48 -0.98
N ASN A 11 13.15 1.27 -0.89
CA ASN A 11 14.36 0.89 -0.14
C ASN A 11 14.86 -0.53 -0.50
N GLY A 12 14.88 -0.84 -1.81
CA GLY A 12 15.31 -2.15 -2.33
C GLY A 12 14.31 -3.30 -2.14
N CYS A 13 13.18 -3.08 -1.47
CA CYS A 13 12.16 -4.09 -1.23
C CYS A 13 10.93 -3.88 -2.13
N PRO A 14 10.34 -4.96 -2.68
CA PRO A 14 9.10 -4.83 -3.44
C PRO A 14 7.94 -4.52 -2.50
N VAL A 15 7.15 -3.48 -2.83
CA VAL A 15 5.94 -3.06 -2.12
C VAL A 15 4.74 -3.14 -3.05
N ARG A 16 3.79 -4.01 -2.71
CA ARG A 16 2.56 -4.22 -3.46
C ARG A 16 1.44 -3.29 -3.02
N PHE A 17 0.77 -2.69 -4.01
CA PHE A 17 -0.39 -1.83 -3.85
C PHE A 17 -1.63 -2.52 -4.42
N PHE A 18 -2.77 -2.30 -3.79
CA PHE A 18 -4.06 -2.91 -4.09
C PHE A 18 -5.12 -1.83 -4.28
N ALA A 19 -6.19 -2.17 -5.00
CA ALA A 19 -7.37 -1.32 -5.04
C ALA A 19 -7.90 -1.11 -3.62
N SER A 20 -8.35 0.11 -3.33
CA SER A 20 -8.96 0.43 -2.04
C SER A 20 -10.22 -0.41 -1.84
N ALA A 21 -10.44 -0.90 -0.63
CA ALA A 21 -11.70 -1.54 -0.25
C ALA A 21 -12.86 -0.51 -0.10
N ILE A 22 -12.53 0.79 -0.09
CA ILE A 22 -13.46 1.90 0.11
C ILE A 22 -13.43 2.82 -1.12
N PRO A 23 -14.58 3.24 -1.69
CA PRO A 23 -14.68 3.88 -3.01
C PRO A 23 -13.95 5.23 -3.24
N GLN A 24 -13.33 5.84 -2.22
CA GLN A 24 -12.77 7.19 -2.31
C GLN A 24 -11.36 7.33 -1.74
N ASP A 25 -10.56 6.26 -1.74
CA ASP A 25 -9.28 6.27 -1.04
C ASP A 25 -8.06 6.01 -1.91
N LEU A 26 -6.91 6.47 -1.41
CA LEU A 26 -5.60 6.10 -1.90
C LEU A 26 -5.45 4.57 -1.96
N PRO A 27 -4.58 4.04 -2.83
CA PRO A 27 -4.37 2.59 -2.94
C PRO A 27 -3.89 2.01 -1.62
N TRP A 28 -4.45 0.86 -1.25
CA TRP A 28 -4.06 0.13 -0.05
C TRP A 28 -2.76 -0.64 -0.28
N VAL A 29 -2.06 -1.00 0.78
CA VAL A 29 -0.69 -1.53 0.68
C VAL A 29 -0.52 -2.84 1.45
N ALA A 30 0.27 -3.77 0.92
CA ALA A 30 0.68 -4.96 1.66
C ALA A 30 1.58 -4.56 2.85
N TRP A 31 1.04 -4.67 4.06
CA TRP A 31 1.75 -4.34 5.29
C TRP A 31 3.07 -5.10 5.48
N PRO A 32 3.17 -6.42 5.21
CA PRO A 32 4.43 -7.13 5.35
C PRO A 32 5.54 -6.62 4.44
N ASP A 33 5.17 -6.09 3.27
CA ASP A 33 6.11 -5.55 2.29
C ASP A 33 6.66 -4.19 2.78
N VAL A 34 5.80 -3.34 3.35
CA VAL A 34 6.20 -2.06 3.96
C VAL A 34 7.15 -2.31 5.13
N LEU A 35 6.81 -3.26 6.02
CA LEU A 35 7.68 -3.62 7.14
C LEU A 35 9.03 -4.17 6.67
N ALA A 36 9.06 -4.84 5.51
CA ALA A 36 10.31 -5.27 4.89
C ALA A 36 11.11 -4.07 4.35
N ALA A 37 10.46 -3.15 3.67
CA ALA A 37 11.08 -1.93 3.13
C ALA A 37 11.69 -1.06 4.24
N VAL A 38 11.10 -1.03 5.44
CA VAL A 38 11.71 -0.34 6.60
C VAL A 38 12.78 -1.15 7.34
N GLY A 39 13.20 -2.31 6.81
CA GLY A 39 14.29 -3.11 7.36
C GLY A 39 13.93 -3.96 8.58
N TYR A 40 12.65 -4.12 8.92
CA TYR A 40 12.29 -4.92 10.09
C TYR A 40 12.59 -6.40 9.85
N GLY A 41 13.19 -7.08 10.83
CA GLY A 41 13.33 -8.54 10.80
C GLY A 41 12.00 -9.28 11.08
N TRP A 42 11.91 -10.55 10.72
CA TRP A 42 10.70 -11.39 10.83
C TRP A 42 9.97 -11.28 12.18
N ILE A 43 10.71 -11.32 13.29
CA ILE A 43 10.16 -11.24 14.65
C ILE A 43 9.44 -9.91 14.87
N LYS A 44 10.09 -8.79 14.52
CA LYS A 44 9.51 -7.45 14.64
C LYS A 44 8.31 -7.29 13.69
N ARG A 45 8.39 -7.81 12.45
CA ARG A 45 7.27 -7.82 11.50
C ARG A 45 6.03 -8.50 12.08
N THR A 46 6.22 -9.68 12.67
CA THR A 46 5.14 -10.47 13.28
C THR A 46 4.52 -9.74 14.47
N SER A 47 5.37 -9.20 15.36
CA SER A 47 4.92 -8.48 16.55
C SER A 47 4.12 -7.21 16.20
N VAL A 48 4.63 -6.40 15.27
CA VAL A 48 3.98 -5.16 14.82
C VAL A 48 2.68 -5.45 14.08
N THR A 49 2.65 -6.47 13.21
CA THR A 49 1.42 -6.90 12.51
C THR A 49 0.36 -7.36 13.49
N ARG A 50 0.74 -8.10 14.55
CA ARG A 50 -0.21 -8.51 15.60
C ARG A 50 -0.80 -7.31 16.34
N LYS A 51 0.02 -6.31 16.68
CA LYS A 51 -0.46 -5.07 17.33
C LYS A 51 -1.38 -4.27 16.42
N LEU A 52 -1.02 -4.14 15.14
CA LEU A 52 -1.84 -3.45 14.14
C LEU A 52 -3.24 -4.10 14.04
N ARG A 53 -3.29 -5.43 13.93
CA ARG A 53 -4.55 -6.20 13.90
C ARG A 53 -5.43 -5.96 15.11
N ALA A 54 -4.83 -5.91 16.30
CA ALA A 54 -5.56 -5.69 17.54
C ALA A 54 -6.11 -4.25 17.64
N ALA A 55 -5.36 -3.26 17.15
CA ALA A 55 -5.73 -1.84 17.25
C ALA A 55 -6.72 -1.40 16.16
N HIS A 56 -6.63 -1.98 14.96
CA HIS A 56 -7.38 -1.57 13.77
C HIS A 56 -8.28 -2.70 13.25
N ALA A 57 -8.88 -3.48 14.16
CA ALA A 57 -9.78 -4.55 13.81
C ALA A 57 -10.98 -3.99 13.02
N GLY A 58 -11.12 -4.39 11.75
CA GLY A 58 -12.17 -3.91 10.84
C GLY A 58 -11.70 -2.90 9.78
N GLU A 59 -10.52 -2.30 9.93
CA GLU A 59 -9.94 -1.36 8.96
C GLU A 59 -8.89 -2.00 8.04
N ILE A 60 -8.49 -3.24 8.35
CA ILE A 60 -7.50 -4.00 7.59
C ILE A 60 -8.17 -5.16 6.86
N VAL A 61 -7.64 -5.50 5.68
CA VAL A 61 -8.11 -6.62 4.87
C VAL A 61 -7.08 -7.73 4.89
N GLU A 62 -7.50 -8.94 5.22
CA GLU A 62 -6.69 -10.15 5.04
C GLU A 62 -7.23 -10.94 3.87
N SER A 63 -6.40 -11.14 2.84
CA SER A 63 -6.85 -11.81 1.63
C SER A 63 -5.74 -12.65 1.00
N PRO A 64 -6.09 -13.79 0.37
CA PRO A 64 -5.13 -14.56 -0.42
C PRO A 64 -4.67 -13.77 -1.67
N THR A 65 -3.36 -13.73 -1.87
CA THR A 65 -2.67 -13.19 -3.06
C THR A 65 -1.85 -14.31 -3.72
N ALA A 66 -1.38 -14.10 -4.95
CA ALA A 66 -0.49 -15.04 -5.64
C ALA A 66 0.81 -15.38 -4.87
N LYS A 67 1.24 -14.49 -3.95
CA LYS A 67 2.43 -14.70 -3.08
C LYS A 67 2.08 -15.18 -1.67
N GLY A 68 0.85 -15.65 -1.45
CA GLY A 68 0.34 -16.06 -0.14
C GLY A 68 -0.66 -15.05 0.46
N ARG A 69 -1.08 -15.26 1.71
CA ARG A 69 -1.97 -14.30 2.40
C ARG A 69 -1.23 -13.00 2.68
N ALA A 70 -1.85 -11.88 2.31
CA ALA A 70 -1.36 -10.55 2.65
C ALA A 70 -2.31 -9.88 3.66
N VAL A 71 -1.72 -9.18 4.63
CA VAL A 71 -2.42 -8.16 5.43
C VAL A 71 -2.28 -6.86 4.65
N ILE A 72 -3.41 -6.28 4.30
CA ILE A 72 -3.49 -5.11 3.43
C ILE A 72 -4.14 -4.00 4.22
N VAL A 73 -3.51 -2.83 4.19
CA VAL A 73 -3.82 -1.71 5.08
C VAL A 73 -4.05 -0.44 4.27
N PRO A 74 -4.82 0.53 4.81
CA PRO A 74 -4.91 1.86 4.24
C PRO A 74 -3.55 2.53 4.06
N ASN A 75 -3.44 3.37 3.04
CA ASN A 75 -2.17 3.99 2.65
C ASN A 75 -1.53 4.80 3.79
N PHE A 76 -2.33 5.58 4.52
CA PHE A 76 -1.84 6.43 5.62
C PHE A 76 -1.12 5.65 6.73
N MET A 77 -1.47 4.37 6.94
CA MET A 77 -0.77 3.52 7.92
C MET A 77 0.65 3.17 7.43
N ALA A 78 0.81 2.94 6.12
CA ALA A 78 2.10 2.69 5.50
C ALA A 78 2.96 3.95 5.44
N GLU A 79 2.37 5.12 5.13
CA GLU A 79 3.07 6.42 5.19
C GLU A 79 3.58 6.70 6.59
N ALA A 80 2.74 6.53 7.62
CA ALA A 80 3.12 6.80 9.00
C ALA A 80 4.35 6.00 9.44
N ILE A 81 4.42 4.69 9.12
CA ILE A 81 5.59 3.88 9.50
C ILE A 81 6.84 4.26 8.71
N LEU A 82 6.73 4.54 7.41
CA LEU A 82 7.85 4.99 6.58
C LEU A 82 8.40 6.34 7.06
N TRP A 83 7.52 7.28 7.39
CA TRP A 83 7.90 8.57 7.93
C TRP A 83 8.62 8.46 9.28
N ILE A 84 8.10 7.64 10.20
CA ILE A 84 8.73 7.38 11.51
C ILE A 84 10.15 6.83 11.30
N GLU A 85 10.29 5.80 10.48
CA GLU A 85 11.57 5.12 10.27
C GLU A 85 12.58 5.98 9.50
N THR A 86 12.11 6.82 8.58
CA THR A 86 12.94 7.84 7.90
C THR A 86 13.42 8.89 8.90
N ARG A 87 12.53 9.39 9.77
CA ARG A 87 12.85 10.38 10.81
C ARG A 87 13.87 9.84 11.82
N HIS A 88 13.80 8.56 12.15
CA HIS A 88 14.77 7.89 13.02
C HIS A 88 16.06 7.46 12.29
N LYS A 89 16.20 7.78 10.98
CA LYS A 89 17.36 7.45 10.14
C LYS A 89 17.63 5.94 10.04
N HIS A 90 16.60 5.12 10.18
CA HIS A 90 16.70 3.67 9.96
C HIS A 90 16.63 3.30 8.48
N ILE A 91 16.04 4.18 7.66
CA ILE A 91 15.99 4.05 6.19
C ILE A 91 16.45 5.31 5.49
N ALA A 92 16.73 5.19 4.20
CA ALA A 92 17.19 6.29 3.36
C ALA A 92 16.15 7.44 3.30
N PRO A 93 16.57 8.72 3.34
CA PRO A 93 15.67 9.87 3.26
C PRO A 93 14.79 9.90 2.01
N GLY A 94 15.23 9.28 0.91
CA GLY A 94 14.46 9.20 -0.34
C GLY A 94 13.32 8.19 -0.32
N ALA A 95 13.27 7.27 0.64
CA ALA A 95 12.27 6.19 0.67
C ALA A 95 10.84 6.73 0.82
N ASP A 96 10.65 7.85 1.51
CA ASP A 96 9.36 8.52 1.64
C ASP A 96 8.89 9.11 0.31
N ALA A 97 9.77 9.81 -0.41
CA ALA A 97 9.49 10.36 -1.74
C ALA A 97 9.21 9.26 -2.78
N ASP A 98 9.97 8.16 -2.72
CA ASP A 98 9.74 6.97 -3.56
C ASP A 98 8.36 6.37 -3.28
N PHE A 99 7.96 6.32 -2.00
CA PHE A 99 6.66 5.79 -1.61
C PHE A 99 5.51 6.69 -2.07
N VAL A 100 5.60 8.00 -1.90
CA VAL A 100 4.62 8.96 -2.40
C VAL A 100 4.45 8.83 -3.92
N THR A 101 5.56 8.72 -4.65
CA THR A 101 5.55 8.52 -6.10
C THR A 101 4.88 7.20 -6.49
N ALA A 102 5.17 6.12 -5.75
CA ALA A 102 4.55 4.82 -5.96
C ALA A 102 3.04 4.83 -5.67
N THR A 103 2.61 5.53 -4.62
CA THR A 103 1.18 5.73 -4.29
C THR A 103 0.45 6.44 -5.41
N GLN A 104 1.04 7.52 -5.98
CA GLN A 104 0.44 8.25 -7.11
C GLN A 104 0.31 7.36 -8.36
N ARG A 105 1.34 6.56 -8.67
CA ARG A 105 1.31 5.61 -9.80
C ARG A 105 0.28 4.50 -9.59
N ALA A 106 0.20 3.96 -8.38
CA ALA A 106 -0.80 2.97 -8.01
C ALA A 106 -2.23 3.54 -8.10
N HIS A 107 -2.42 4.79 -7.68
CA HIS A 107 -3.71 5.48 -7.81
C HIS A 107 -4.11 5.67 -9.28
N ALA A 108 -3.18 6.10 -10.13
CA ALA A 108 -3.41 6.20 -11.58
C ALA A 108 -3.77 4.83 -12.21
N ALA A 109 -3.10 3.75 -11.79
CA ALA A 109 -3.43 2.39 -12.20
C ALA A 109 -4.83 1.95 -11.72
N ALA A 110 -5.22 2.33 -10.50
CA ALA A 110 -6.58 2.05 -9.99
C ALA A 110 -7.65 2.71 -10.88
N ILE A 111 -7.44 3.97 -11.25
CA ILE A 111 -8.34 4.72 -12.13
C ILE A 111 -8.43 4.05 -13.51
N ALA A 112 -7.30 3.71 -14.13
CA ALA A 112 -7.27 3.08 -15.44
C ALA A 112 -7.99 1.72 -15.49
N ASN A 113 -8.00 0.99 -14.37
CA ASN A 113 -8.65 -0.31 -14.24
C ASN A 113 -10.13 -0.22 -13.82
N HIS A 114 -10.65 0.96 -13.49
CA HIS A 114 -12.08 1.17 -13.21
C HIS A 114 -12.83 1.62 -14.48
N PRO A 115 -13.81 0.85 -14.99
CA PRO A 115 -14.43 1.07 -16.31
C PRO A 115 -15.39 2.28 -16.43
N LEU A 116 -15.29 3.29 -15.56
CA LEU A 116 -16.15 4.49 -15.61
C LEU A 116 -15.48 5.74 -16.20
N ALA A 117 -14.25 5.66 -16.69
CA ALA A 117 -13.54 6.79 -17.31
C ALA A 117 -13.67 6.87 -18.85
N ALA A 118 -14.59 6.13 -19.46
CA ALA A 118 -14.84 6.14 -20.90
C ALA A 118 -16.30 6.44 -21.24
N THR A 119 -16.85 7.54 -20.73
CA THR A 119 -18.03 8.15 -21.34
C THR A 119 -17.54 9.36 -22.14
N PRO A 120 -17.47 9.31 -23.48
CA PRO A 120 -17.29 10.52 -24.25
C PRO A 120 -18.48 11.43 -23.94
N ALA A 121 -18.21 12.69 -23.59
CA ALA A 121 -19.22 13.71 -23.39
C ALA A 121 -20.17 13.67 -24.61
N ALA A 122 -21.42 13.29 -24.35
CA ALA A 122 -22.46 13.31 -25.36
C ALA A 122 -22.52 14.73 -25.92
N GLY A 123 -22.21 14.84 -27.22
CA GLY A 123 -22.13 16.11 -27.92
C GLY A 123 -23.42 16.89 -27.77
N SER A 124 -23.26 18.16 -27.44
CA SER A 124 -24.28 19.19 -27.57
C SER A 124 -24.76 19.24 -29.02
N ALA A 125 -26.05 19.01 -29.22
CA ALA A 125 -26.79 19.38 -30.42
C ALA A 125 -28.00 20.21 -29.98
#